data_AF-A0A947ZY52-F1
#
_entry.id   AF-A0A947ZY52-F1
#
_cell.length_a   1.000
_cell.length_b   1.000
_cell.length_c   1.000
_cell.angle_alpha   90.00
_cell.angle_beta   90.00
_cell.angle_gamma   90.00
#
_symmetry.space_group_name_H-M   'P 1'
#
loop_
_entity.id
_entity.type
_entity.pdbx_description
1 polymer ?
#
loop_
_entity_poly.entity_id
_entity_poly.type
_entity_poly.pdbx_seq_one_letter_code
_entity_poly.pdbx_strand_id
1 'polypeptide(L)'
;MDWDLAIEKNRVALMHVLAMLVAMAGCLASPLAGFEARSFGRASGSTVGREGRGDCEAIGVPGNVRAAEALADPGEGVFPPTLPRHLHRAILRLLRAAESAVRRLVIVMARGVTLAPPRQRAARPRPTVLRNGFGTGILVPPRARPALRPRPGTLSLPLLDPLRPFRARRPVATSIPRISVPGVTAPSPITPRKPPAPDDPLDATRLALRLGALGAALDDLPAQARRFARWRALKQAGRTRRAWPLRPGRPPGQRPAGRRRHAVYDILTDLQGLALEALAHPDTS
;
A
#
# COMPACT_ATOMS: atom_id res chain seq x y z
N MET A 1 22.38 7.25 23.78
CA MET A 1 22.02 7.77 22.44
C MET A 1 20.74 8.56 22.56
N ASP A 2 20.71 9.77 22.03
CA ASP A 2 19.49 10.58 21.96
C ASP A 2 18.61 10.08 20.80
N TRP A 3 17.57 9.32 21.14
CA TRP A 3 16.68 8.70 20.17
C TRP A 3 15.75 9.71 19.50
N ASP A 4 15.33 10.74 20.23
CA ASP A 4 14.38 11.73 19.74
C ASP A 4 15.05 12.61 18.68
N LEU A 5 16.29 13.04 18.92
CA LEU A 5 17.09 13.75 17.95
C LEU A 5 17.34 12.90 16.68
N ALA A 6 17.63 11.62 16.85
CA ALA A 6 17.83 10.71 15.73
C ALA A 6 16.54 10.50 14.91
N ILE A 7 15.38 10.42 15.57
CA ILE A 7 14.08 10.29 14.92
C ILE A 7 13.78 11.55 14.10
N GLU A 8 13.90 12.74 14.67
CA GLU A 8 13.54 13.98 13.99
C GLU A 8 14.47 14.27 12.81
N LYS A 9 15.79 14.09 12.98
CA LYS A 9 16.77 14.24 11.89
C LYS A 9 16.41 13.37 10.68
N ASN A 10 16.10 12.10 10.93
CA ASN A 10 15.75 11.16 9.86
C ASN A 10 14.36 11.43 9.27
N ARG A 11 13.41 11.89 10.07
CA ARG A 11 12.07 12.30 9.62
C ARG A 11 12.17 13.46 8.62
N VAL A 12 12.87 14.53 8.99
CA VAL A 12 13.10 15.69 8.11
C VAL A 12 13.79 15.29 6.81
N ALA A 13 14.84 14.47 6.91
CA ALA A 13 15.54 13.97 5.72
C ALA A 13 14.61 13.17 4.79
N LEU A 14 13.70 12.35 5.33
CA LEU A 14 12.73 11.59 4.54
C LEU A 14 11.64 12.49 3.93
N MET A 15 11.24 13.58 4.60
CA MET A 15 10.32 14.57 4.04
C MET A 15 10.94 15.28 2.82
N HIS A 16 12.23 15.64 2.86
CA HIS A 16 12.94 16.18 1.69
C HIS A 16 12.99 15.17 0.53
N VAL A 17 13.24 13.90 0.83
CA VAL A 17 13.20 12.83 -0.18
C VAL A 17 11.80 12.69 -0.78
N LEU A 18 10.75 12.75 0.03
CA LEU A 18 9.37 12.69 -0.46
C LEU A 18 9.06 13.87 -1.39
N ALA A 19 9.42 15.09 -1.00
CA ALA A 19 9.24 16.29 -1.83
C ALA A 19 9.96 16.14 -3.18
N MET A 20 11.21 15.66 -3.18
CA MET A 20 11.95 15.35 -4.41
C MET A 20 11.23 14.31 -5.28
N LEU A 21 10.69 13.22 -4.70
CA LEU A 21 9.97 12.19 -5.47
C LEU A 21 8.66 12.70 -6.07
N VAL A 22 7.96 13.58 -5.36
CA VAL A 22 6.74 14.24 -5.84
C VAL A 22 7.09 15.21 -6.99
N ALA A 23 8.18 15.97 -6.87
CA ALA A 23 8.67 16.81 -7.95
C ALA A 23 9.08 16.00 -9.19
N MET A 24 9.82 14.88 -9.01
CA MET A 24 10.19 13.96 -10.10
C MET A 24 8.98 13.36 -10.83
N ALA A 25 7.86 13.22 -10.12
CA ALA A 25 6.62 12.71 -10.67
C ALA A 25 5.83 13.74 -11.49
N GLY A 26 6.31 14.98 -11.62
CA GLY A 26 5.59 16.05 -12.30
C GLY A 26 4.45 16.64 -11.47
N CYS A 27 4.38 16.33 -10.17
CA CYS A 27 3.50 17.04 -9.25
C CYS A 27 4.21 18.30 -8.78
N LEU A 28 3.86 19.44 -9.38
CA LEU A 28 4.14 20.74 -8.78
C LEU A 28 3.19 20.95 -7.60
N ALA A 29 3.38 20.19 -6.51
CA ALA A 29 2.79 20.53 -5.23
C ALA A 29 3.77 21.46 -4.52
N SER A 30 3.41 22.75 -4.43
CA SER A 30 4.07 23.70 -3.55
C SER A 30 4.09 23.14 -2.13
N PRO A 31 5.23 23.19 -1.41
CA PRO A 31 5.29 22.68 -0.05
C PRO A 31 4.71 23.72 0.93
N LEU A 32 3.95 23.24 1.92
CA LEU A 32 3.72 23.90 3.22
C LEU A 32 2.71 25.06 3.35
N ALA A 33 1.52 24.96 2.76
CA ALA A 33 0.38 25.77 3.23
C ALA A 33 -0.93 24.96 3.24
N GLY A 34 -1.53 24.81 4.43
CA GLY A 34 -2.94 24.43 4.57
C GLY A 34 -3.25 22.95 4.80
N PHE A 35 -2.63 22.30 5.78
CA PHE A 35 -3.24 21.11 6.42
C PHE A 35 -3.82 21.51 7.78
N GLU A 36 -4.65 22.55 7.80
CA GLU A 36 -5.47 22.87 8.98
C GLU A 36 -6.72 21.99 9.02
N ALA A 37 -6.76 21.16 10.06
CA ALA A 37 -7.93 20.82 10.85
C ALA A 37 -9.31 20.88 10.14
N ARG A 38 -9.72 19.75 9.54
CA ARG A 38 -11.13 19.33 9.64
C ARG A 38 -11.24 18.19 10.64
N SER A 39 -11.37 18.64 11.90
CA SER A 39 -12.07 17.95 12.98
C SER A 39 -13.30 17.23 12.43
N PHE A 40 -13.25 15.91 12.35
CA PHE A 40 -14.46 15.09 12.17
C PHE A 40 -15.24 15.10 13.47
N GLY A 41 -16.09 16.12 13.58
CA GLY A 41 -17.18 16.18 14.54
C GLY A 41 -18.07 14.96 14.38
N ARG A 42 -18.12 14.18 15.45
CA ARG A 42 -19.10 13.15 15.74
C ARG A 42 -20.47 13.83 15.89
N ALA A 43 -21.38 13.63 14.94
CA ALA A 43 -22.79 13.91 15.14
C ALA A 43 -23.57 12.59 15.13
N SER A 44 -24.14 12.30 16.29
CA SER A 44 -25.11 11.25 16.62
C SER A 44 -26.48 11.50 15.97
N GLY A 45 -27.38 10.51 16.05
CA GLY A 45 -28.68 10.45 15.36
C GLY A 45 -29.64 11.63 15.63
N SER A 46 -30.77 11.72 14.95
CA SER A 46 -31.84 10.71 14.95
C SER A 46 -32.85 10.93 13.81
N THR A 47 -33.85 10.05 13.80
CA THR A 47 -34.92 9.70 12.84
C THR A 47 -36.09 10.69 12.71
N VAL A 48 -36.79 10.68 11.56
CA VAL A 48 -38.24 10.34 11.37
C VAL A 48 -38.84 11.03 10.12
N GLY A 49 -39.55 10.22 9.31
CA GLY A 49 -40.75 10.61 8.54
C GLY A 49 -40.54 10.94 7.05
N ARG A 50 -41.42 10.65 6.08
CA ARG A 50 -42.40 9.58 5.76
C ARG A 50 -43.04 10.03 4.42
N GLU A 51 -43.13 9.11 3.45
CA GLU A 51 -44.08 9.00 2.31
C GLU A 51 -44.23 10.07 1.20
N GLY A 52 -44.53 9.53 -0.01
CA GLY A 52 -45.02 10.22 -1.22
C GLY A 52 -44.13 9.91 -2.44
N ARG A 53 -44.24 8.78 -3.15
CA ARG A 53 -45.29 8.32 -4.08
C ARG A 53 -45.55 9.34 -5.21
N GLY A 54 -45.16 8.98 -6.43
CA GLY A 54 -45.31 9.79 -7.64
C GLY A 54 -44.61 9.11 -8.82
N ASP A 55 -45.36 8.24 -9.49
CA ASP A 55 -44.97 7.52 -10.70
C ASP A 55 -45.15 8.46 -11.90
N CYS A 56 -44.22 8.48 -12.86
CA CYS A 56 -44.44 8.92 -14.25
C CYS A 56 -43.37 8.30 -15.16
N GLU A 57 -43.83 7.85 -16.32
CA GLU A 57 -43.21 6.89 -17.23
C GLU A 57 -42.02 7.36 -18.07
N ALA A 58 -41.28 6.33 -18.49
CA ALA A 58 -40.44 6.16 -19.66
C ALA A 58 -40.59 7.12 -20.85
N ILE A 59 -39.47 7.68 -21.31
CA ILE A 59 -39.17 7.86 -22.75
C ILE A 59 -37.65 7.69 -23.00
N GLY A 60 -37.29 6.73 -23.87
CA GLY A 60 -36.24 6.85 -24.89
C GLY A 60 -34.75 6.85 -24.47
N VAL A 61 -34.08 5.71 -24.68
CA VAL A 61 -32.65 5.65 -25.03
C VAL A 61 -32.57 5.42 -26.54
N PRO A 62 -31.73 6.16 -27.30
CA PRO A 62 -30.51 5.51 -27.79
C PRO A 62 -29.30 6.44 -27.93
N GLY A 63 -28.12 5.94 -27.52
CA GLY A 63 -26.78 6.30 -28.01
C GLY A 63 -26.39 7.79 -27.90
N ASN A 64 -25.16 8.23 -28.02
CA ASN A 64 -23.85 7.67 -28.23
C ASN A 64 -22.89 8.87 -28.16
N VAL A 65 -21.72 8.69 -27.53
CA VAL A 65 -20.51 9.53 -27.62
C VAL A 65 -20.68 11.06 -27.60
N ARG A 66 -20.34 11.68 -26.46
CA ARG A 66 -19.45 12.86 -26.38
C ARG A 66 -19.21 13.32 -24.93
N ALA A 67 -17.98 13.77 -24.70
CA ALA A 67 -17.57 14.73 -23.67
C ALA A 67 -17.72 14.30 -22.19
N ALA A 68 -16.77 13.49 -21.71
CA ALA A 68 -16.34 13.58 -20.31
C ALA A 68 -15.09 14.48 -20.25
N GLU A 69 -15.25 15.73 -20.64
CA GLU A 69 -14.30 16.80 -20.34
C GLU A 69 -14.87 17.68 -19.23
N ALA A 70 -13.97 18.10 -18.34
CA ALA A 70 -14.05 19.29 -17.52
C ALA A 70 -15.14 19.34 -16.43
N LEU A 71 -14.86 18.68 -15.32
CA LEU A 71 -15.11 19.30 -14.00
C LEU A 71 -14.03 18.83 -13.01
N ALA A 72 -12.80 19.31 -13.21
CA ALA A 72 -11.73 19.20 -12.23
C ALA A 72 -11.43 20.63 -11.77
N ASP A 73 -11.75 20.90 -10.50
CA ASP A 73 -11.45 22.16 -9.81
C ASP A 73 -9.98 22.56 -10.01
N PRO A 74 -9.69 23.84 -10.30
CA PRO A 74 -8.33 24.34 -10.41
C PRO A 74 -7.81 24.60 -8.98
N GLY A 75 -7.16 23.61 -8.37
CA GLY A 75 -6.54 23.84 -7.06
C GLY A 75 -5.84 22.66 -6.39
N GLU A 76 -6.12 21.41 -6.78
CA GLU A 76 -5.41 20.25 -6.25
C GLU A 76 -4.34 19.79 -7.25
N GLY A 77 -3.08 19.69 -6.82
CA GLY A 77 -1.99 19.20 -7.66
C GLY A 77 -2.32 17.81 -8.22
N VAL A 78 -2.73 17.75 -9.49
CA VAL A 78 -3.14 16.52 -10.14
C VAL A 78 -1.89 15.74 -10.55
N PHE A 79 -1.71 14.57 -9.95
CA PHE A 79 -0.66 13.64 -10.37
C PHE A 79 -0.96 13.15 -11.79
N PRO A 80 -0.01 13.19 -12.74
CA PRO A 80 -0.29 12.75 -14.10
C PRO A 80 -0.76 11.30 -14.12
N PRO A 81 -1.85 10.95 -14.82
CA PRO A 81 -2.42 9.61 -14.78
C PRO A 81 -1.45 8.56 -15.33
N THR A 82 -0.54 8.95 -16.22
CA THR A 82 0.50 8.10 -16.80
C THR A 82 1.88 8.73 -16.73
N LEU A 83 2.90 7.89 -16.56
CA LEU A 83 4.32 8.27 -16.55
C LEU A 83 5.11 7.36 -17.51
N PRO A 84 6.15 7.89 -18.19
CA PRO A 84 7.10 7.07 -18.93
C PRO A 84 7.69 5.96 -18.05
N ARG A 85 7.82 4.76 -18.60
CA ARG A 85 8.27 3.58 -17.86
C ARG A 85 9.59 3.80 -17.13
N HIS A 86 10.56 4.46 -17.75
CA HIS A 86 11.86 4.71 -17.14
C HIS A 86 11.73 5.59 -15.87
N LEU A 87 10.95 6.68 -15.91
CA LEU A 87 10.67 7.54 -14.76
C LEU A 87 9.91 6.80 -13.67
N HIS A 88 8.81 6.13 -14.04
CA HIS A 88 8.01 5.36 -13.08
C HIS A 88 8.88 4.33 -12.35
N ARG A 89 9.80 3.65 -13.05
CA ARG A 89 10.73 2.68 -12.44
C ARG A 89 11.79 3.34 -11.58
N ALA A 90 12.31 4.52 -11.96
CA ALA A 90 13.26 5.28 -11.17
C ALA A 90 12.65 5.73 -9.83
N ILE A 91 11.47 6.37 -9.89
CA ILE A 91 10.73 6.80 -8.70
C ILE A 91 10.39 5.60 -7.82
N LEU A 92 9.87 4.52 -8.40
CA LEU A 92 9.50 3.32 -7.64
C LEU A 92 10.71 2.64 -6.97
N ARG A 93 11.92 2.78 -7.52
CA ARG A 93 13.16 2.28 -6.89
C ARG A 93 13.53 3.07 -5.64
N LEU A 94 13.39 4.39 -5.68
CA LEU A 94 13.65 5.27 -4.53
C LEU A 94 12.54 5.15 -3.48
N LEU A 95 11.28 5.15 -3.92
CA LEU A 95 10.12 4.98 -3.05
C LEU A 95 10.18 3.68 -2.25
N ARG A 96 10.66 2.58 -2.84
CA ARG A 96 10.84 1.31 -2.11
C ARG A 96 11.84 1.44 -0.96
N ALA A 97 12.92 2.19 -1.15
CA ALA A 97 13.91 2.45 -0.11
C ALA A 97 13.33 3.40 0.95
N ALA A 98 12.63 4.46 0.53
CA ALA A 98 11.98 5.41 1.44
C ALA A 98 10.89 4.74 2.31
N GLU A 99 10.00 3.93 1.73
CA GLU A 99 9.03 3.14 2.50
C GLU A 99 9.70 2.18 3.48
N SER A 100 10.82 1.59 3.09
CA SER A 100 11.61 0.72 3.95
C SER A 100 12.22 1.50 5.12
N ALA A 101 12.69 2.71 4.87
CA ALA A 101 13.24 3.62 5.87
C ALA A 101 12.15 4.06 6.86
N VAL A 102 10.98 4.49 6.38
CA VAL A 102 9.86 4.88 7.25
C VAL A 102 9.40 3.73 8.15
N ARG A 103 9.34 2.48 7.66
CA ARG A 103 9.02 1.33 8.53
C ARG A 103 10.02 1.16 9.68
N ARG A 104 11.31 1.38 9.43
CA ARG A 104 12.36 1.33 10.46
C ARG A 104 12.22 2.48 11.43
N LEU A 105 11.96 3.69 10.94
CA LEU A 105 11.67 4.85 11.78
C LEU A 105 10.46 4.61 12.69
N VAL A 106 9.39 3.99 12.17
CA VAL A 106 8.21 3.58 12.98
C VAL A 106 8.57 2.56 14.05
N ILE A 107 9.47 1.61 13.76
CA ILE A 107 9.98 0.65 14.76
C ILE A 107 10.75 1.36 15.86
N VAL A 108 11.63 2.30 15.49
CA VAL A 108 12.43 3.11 16.43
C VAL A 108 11.50 3.96 17.30
N MET A 109 10.52 4.64 16.70
CA MET A 109 9.51 5.44 17.43
C MET A 109 8.63 4.58 18.35
N ALA A 110 8.40 3.31 18.01
CA ALA A 110 7.63 2.39 18.84
C ALA A 110 8.44 1.77 20.00
N ARG A 111 9.73 2.10 20.12
CA ARG A 111 10.56 1.73 21.28
C ARG A 111 9.90 2.30 22.55
N GLY A 112 9.76 1.47 23.58
CA GLY A 112 9.08 1.85 24.83
C GLY A 112 7.54 1.86 24.78
N VAL A 113 6.89 1.79 23.61
CA VAL A 113 5.41 1.78 23.54
C VAL A 113 4.86 0.38 23.77
N THR A 114 4.36 0.11 24.96
CA THR A 114 3.67 -1.15 25.31
C THR A 114 2.16 -0.98 25.20
N LEU A 115 1.49 -1.95 24.58
CA LEU A 115 0.03 -1.96 24.46
C LEU A 115 -0.49 -3.35 24.78
N ALA A 116 -1.66 -3.42 25.43
CA ALA A 116 -2.35 -4.69 25.63
C ALA A 116 -2.89 -5.22 24.29
N PRO A 117 -2.86 -6.55 24.06
CA PRO A 117 -3.46 -7.13 22.86
C PRO A 117 -4.97 -6.83 22.84
N PRO A 118 -5.54 -6.37 21.71
CA PRO A 118 -6.97 -6.10 21.63
C PRO A 118 -7.76 -7.38 21.88
N ARG A 119 -8.92 -7.30 22.53
CA ARG A 119 -9.77 -8.48 22.79
C ARG A 119 -10.03 -9.28 21.51
N GLN A 120 -9.94 -10.60 21.60
CA GLN A 120 -10.29 -11.47 20.48
C GLN A 120 -11.79 -11.29 20.20
N ARG A 121 -12.12 -10.96 18.95
CA ARG A 121 -13.52 -10.92 18.53
C ARG A 121 -14.06 -12.34 18.59
N ALA A 122 -15.24 -12.51 19.19
CA ALA A 122 -15.95 -13.78 19.17
C ALA A 122 -16.02 -14.33 17.74
N ALA A 123 -15.81 -15.63 17.59
CA ALA A 123 -15.86 -16.27 16.29
C ALA A 123 -17.19 -15.94 15.61
N ARG A 124 -17.14 -15.48 14.35
CA ARG A 124 -18.37 -15.33 13.58
C ARG A 124 -19.02 -16.71 13.45
N PRO A 125 -20.36 -16.81 13.52
CA PRO A 125 -21.04 -18.08 13.29
C PRO A 125 -20.62 -18.61 11.91
N ARG A 126 -20.27 -19.90 11.86
CA ARG A 126 -19.92 -20.57 10.61
C ARG A 126 -21.13 -20.47 9.67
N PRO A 127 -20.94 -20.19 8.37
CA PRO A 127 -22.06 -20.24 7.43
C PRO A 127 -22.63 -21.66 7.43
N THR A 128 -23.95 -21.78 7.59
CA THR A 128 -24.64 -23.07 7.52
C THR A 128 -24.65 -23.51 6.06
N VAL A 129 -23.97 -24.61 5.77
CA VAL A 129 -24.04 -25.25 4.45
C VAL A 129 -25.29 -26.13 4.44
N LEU A 130 -26.33 -25.70 3.73
CA LEU A 130 -27.51 -26.53 3.49
C LEU A 130 -27.16 -27.54 2.40
N ARG A 131 -27.28 -28.85 2.70
CA ARG A 131 -27.08 -29.93 1.73
C ARG A 131 -28.44 -30.39 1.22
N ASN A 132 -28.72 -30.22 -0.07
CA ASN A 132 -30.03 -30.54 -0.66
C ASN A 132 -30.09 -31.93 -1.33
N GLY A 133 -29.28 -32.91 -0.88
CA GLY A 133 -29.32 -34.29 -1.38
C GLY A 133 -28.82 -34.51 -2.83
N PHE A 134 -28.80 -33.49 -3.69
CA PHE A 134 -28.24 -33.51 -5.04
C PHE A 134 -27.29 -32.32 -5.22
N GLY A 135 -26.00 -32.59 -5.47
CA GLY A 135 -25.01 -31.56 -5.82
C GLY A 135 -24.53 -30.66 -4.67
N THR A 136 -23.55 -29.80 -5.00
CA THR A 136 -22.81 -28.91 -4.09
C THR A 136 -23.74 -28.04 -3.25
N GLY A 137 -23.66 -28.18 -1.92
CA GLY A 137 -24.55 -27.49 -0.96
C GLY A 137 -24.54 -25.97 -1.09
N ILE A 138 -25.70 -25.36 -0.87
CA ILE A 138 -25.89 -23.90 -0.95
C ILE A 138 -25.26 -23.28 0.30
N LEU A 139 -24.24 -22.44 0.09
CA LEU A 139 -23.64 -21.62 1.14
C LEU A 139 -24.56 -20.42 1.41
N VAL A 140 -25.31 -20.44 2.51
CA VAL A 140 -26.12 -19.29 2.93
C VAL A 140 -25.25 -18.36 3.78
N PRO A 141 -24.88 -17.15 3.30
CA PRO A 141 -24.13 -16.21 4.11
C PRO A 141 -25.01 -15.63 5.23
N PRO A 142 -24.51 -15.52 6.47
CA PRO A 142 -25.25 -14.86 7.53
C PRO A 142 -25.29 -13.35 7.25
N ARG A 143 -26.47 -12.85 6.85
CA ARG A 143 -26.80 -11.45 6.56
C ARG A 143 -26.05 -10.86 5.35
N ALA A 144 -26.68 -10.92 4.18
CA ALA A 144 -26.28 -10.14 3.01
C ALA A 144 -26.45 -8.65 3.31
N ARG A 145 -25.35 -7.94 3.56
CA ARG A 145 -25.36 -6.48 3.59
C ARG A 145 -25.35 -5.98 2.15
N PRO A 146 -26.14 -4.94 1.80
CA PRO A 146 -26.11 -4.37 0.45
C PRO A 146 -24.68 -3.94 0.13
N ALA A 147 -24.23 -4.27 -1.08
CA ALA A 147 -22.91 -3.94 -1.57
C ALA A 147 -22.81 -2.40 -1.73
N LEU A 148 -22.40 -1.70 -0.67
CA LEU A 148 -21.92 -0.34 -0.81
C LEU A 148 -20.78 -0.37 -1.84
N ARG A 149 -20.87 0.51 -2.86
CA ARG A 149 -19.77 0.74 -3.81
C ARG A 149 -18.46 0.83 -3.03
N PRO A 150 -17.41 0.06 -3.39
CA PRO A 150 -16.14 0.15 -2.70
C PRO A 150 -15.65 1.59 -2.79
N ARG A 151 -15.51 2.25 -1.64
CA ARG A 151 -14.89 3.58 -1.56
C ARG A 151 -13.51 3.50 -2.26
N PRO A 152 -13.08 4.54 -3.00
CA PRO A 152 -11.73 4.57 -3.54
C PRO A 152 -10.75 4.27 -2.41
N GLY A 153 -10.02 3.17 -2.53
CA GLY A 153 -9.23 2.64 -1.44
C GLY A 153 -8.03 3.53 -1.17
N THR A 154 -8.05 4.29 -0.09
CA THR A 154 -6.84 4.94 0.42
C THR A 154 -5.79 3.86 0.71
N LEU A 155 -4.58 4.01 0.16
CA LEU A 155 -3.48 3.15 0.55
C LEU A 155 -2.94 3.58 1.91
N SER A 156 -2.58 2.61 2.75
CA SER A 156 -1.84 2.85 3.99
C SER A 156 -0.47 2.22 3.90
N LEU A 157 0.52 2.85 4.55
CA LEU A 157 1.86 2.29 4.61
C LEU A 157 1.81 0.91 5.28
N PRO A 158 2.35 -0.16 4.64
CA PRO A 158 2.47 -1.46 5.28
C PRO A 158 3.54 -1.39 6.37
N LEU A 159 3.18 -1.77 7.61
CA LEU A 159 4.08 -1.69 8.76
C LEU A 159 5.27 -2.65 8.70
N LEU A 160 5.11 -3.78 8.02
CA LEU A 160 6.08 -4.87 8.04
C LEU A 160 6.71 -5.05 6.66
N ASP A 161 7.98 -5.42 6.61
CA ASP A 161 8.69 -5.55 5.34
C ASP A 161 8.09 -6.67 4.46
N PRO A 162 7.94 -6.50 3.14
CA PRO A 162 7.53 -7.60 2.28
C PRO A 162 8.59 -8.70 2.31
N LEU A 163 8.19 -9.94 2.63
CA LEU A 163 9.08 -11.10 2.54
C LEU A 163 9.44 -11.37 1.08
N ARG A 164 10.66 -11.85 0.82
CA ARG A 164 11.04 -12.23 -0.55
C ARG A 164 10.17 -13.42 -0.97
N PRO A 165 9.34 -13.30 -2.00
CA PRO A 165 8.65 -14.48 -2.50
C PRO A 165 9.69 -15.45 -3.05
N PHE A 166 9.55 -16.74 -2.75
CA PHE A 166 10.24 -17.79 -3.48
C PHE A 166 9.74 -17.75 -4.93
N ARG A 167 10.53 -17.12 -5.80
CA ARG A 167 10.22 -17.09 -7.24
C ARG A 167 10.96 -18.25 -7.88
N ALA A 168 10.23 -19.30 -8.24
CA ALA A 168 10.73 -20.24 -9.22
C ALA A 168 11.09 -19.45 -10.50
N ARG A 169 12.28 -19.69 -11.06
CA ARG A 169 12.60 -19.17 -12.39
C ARG A 169 11.49 -19.66 -13.33
N ARG A 170 10.73 -18.73 -13.91
CA ARG A 170 9.85 -19.10 -15.01
C ARG A 170 10.77 -19.46 -16.18
N PRO A 171 10.67 -20.66 -16.77
CA PRO A 171 11.40 -20.95 -18.00
C PRO A 171 11.05 -19.86 -19.03
N VAL A 172 12.00 -19.45 -19.85
CA VAL A 172 11.66 -18.68 -21.05
C VAL A 172 11.02 -19.67 -22.00
N ALA A 173 9.88 -19.33 -22.59
CA ALA A 173 9.28 -20.23 -23.59
C ALA A 173 10.18 -20.22 -24.82
N THR A 174 10.87 -21.34 -25.06
CA THR A 174 11.43 -21.68 -26.37
C THR A 174 10.28 -21.88 -27.36
N SER A 175 10.58 -21.82 -28.66
CA SER A 175 9.70 -21.70 -29.83
C SER A 175 8.52 -22.68 -29.98
N ILE A 176 8.19 -23.49 -28.97
CA ILE A 176 7.10 -24.47 -28.96
C ILE A 176 6.19 -24.18 -27.75
N PRO A 177 4.86 -24.15 -27.91
CA PRO A 177 3.94 -23.97 -26.79
C PRO A 177 4.16 -25.05 -25.72
N ARG A 178 4.10 -24.65 -24.44
CA ARG A 178 4.31 -25.56 -23.28
C ARG A 178 3.27 -26.67 -23.15
N ILE A 179 2.16 -26.53 -23.86
CA ILE A 179 1.08 -27.50 -23.92
C ILE A 179 0.99 -27.88 -25.39
N SER A 180 1.55 -29.04 -25.72
CA SER A 180 1.46 -29.66 -27.03
C SER A 180 1.11 -31.13 -26.83
N VAL A 181 0.11 -31.61 -27.54
CA VAL A 181 -0.18 -33.02 -27.71
C VAL A 181 0.71 -33.53 -28.86
N PRO A 182 1.67 -34.44 -28.61
CA PRO A 182 2.53 -35.00 -29.65
C PRO A 182 1.68 -35.63 -30.78
N GLY A 183 2.01 -35.32 -32.03
CA GLY A 183 1.29 -35.83 -33.19
C GLY A 183 -0.03 -35.11 -33.52
N VAL A 184 -0.54 -34.22 -32.64
CA VAL A 184 -1.78 -33.46 -32.88
C VAL A 184 -1.52 -31.96 -32.99
N THR A 185 -0.56 -31.43 -32.22
CA THR A 185 -0.29 -29.97 -32.21
C THR A 185 0.93 -29.68 -33.08
N ALA A 186 0.74 -28.92 -34.17
CA ALA A 186 1.85 -28.42 -34.96
C ALA A 186 2.65 -27.39 -34.14
N PRO A 187 3.99 -27.49 -34.08
CA PRO A 187 4.82 -26.50 -33.42
C PRO A 187 4.67 -25.16 -34.14
N SER A 188 4.15 -24.14 -33.45
CA SER A 188 4.06 -22.77 -33.96
C SER A 188 5.00 -21.85 -33.16
N PRO A 189 5.74 -20.95 -33.85
CA PRO A 189 6.66 -20.06 -33.18
C PRO A 189 5.90 -19.12 -32.25
N ILE A 190 6.22 -19.19 -30.95
CA ILE A 190 5.76 -18.18 -30.00
C ILE A 190 6.34 -16.84 -30.44
N THR A 191 5.46 -15.85 -30.69
CA THR A 191 5.90 -14.50 -31.06
C THR A 191 6.90 -14.02 -30.01
N PRO A 192 8.14 -13.66 -30.40
CA PRO A 192 9.13 -13.22 -29.42
C PRO A 192 8.54 -12.03 -28.66
N ARG A 193 8.50 -12.13 -27.34
CA ARG A 193 8.04 -11.01 -26.50
C ARG A 193 8.96 -9.83 -26.76
N LYS A 194 8.46 -8.82 -27.48
CA LYS A 194 9.19 -7.55 -27.64
C LYS A 194 9.51 -7.02 -26.24
N PRO A 195 10.78 -6.70 -25.94
CA PRO A 195 11.10 -6.07 -24.68
C PRO A 195 10.33 -4.74 -24.62
N PRO A 196 9.72 -4.42 -23.47
CA PRO A 196 9.00 -3.17 -23.32
C PRO A 196 9.93 -1.97 -23.50
N ALA A 197 9.45 -0.91 -24.17
CA ALA A 197 10.25 0.26 -24.46
C ALA A 197 10.42 1.16 -23.21
N PRO A 198 11.50 1.96 -23.12
CA PRO A 198 11.74 2.87 -21.99
C PRO A 198 10.63 3.90 -21.76
N ASP A 199 9.93 4.29 -22.83
CA ASP A 199 8.93 5.37 -22.81
C ASP A 199 7.50 4.87 -22.85
N ASP A 200 7.29 3.55 -22.71
CA ASP A 200 5.96 2.97 -22.57
C ASP A 200 5.19 3.70 -21.45
N PRO A 201 4.00 4.24 -21.71
CA PRO A 201 3.20 4.90 -20.68
C PRO A 201 2.75 3.87 -19.64
N LEU A 202 3.01 4.16 -18.38
CA LEU A 202 2.56 3.37 -17.24
C LEU A 202 1.60 4.18 -16.38
N ASP A 203 0.49 3.56 -15.99
CA ASP A 203 -0.43 4.09 -14.99
C ASP A 203 0.31 4.42 -13.67
N ALA A 204 0.20 5.68 -13.25
CA ALA A 204 0.90 6.21 -12.08
C ALA A 204 -0.02 6.41 -10.86
N THR A 205 -1.32 6.11 -10.97
CA THR A 205 -2.30 6.26 -9.87
C THR A 205 -1.84 5.56 -8.59
N ARG A 206 -1.41 4.31 -8.70
CA ARG A 206 -0.92 3.53 -7.55
C ARG A 206 0.37 4.10 -6.97
N LEU A 207 1.19 4.75 -7.78
CA LEU A 207 2.42 5.38 -7.32
C LEU A 207 2.09 6.64 -6.51
N ALA A 208 1.15 7.47 -6.98
CA ALA A 208 0.63 8.63 -6.27
C ALA A 208 0.04 8.25 -4.91
N LEU A 209 -0.84 7.23 -4.87
CA LEU A 209 -1.44 6.74 -3.63
C LEU A 209 -0.40 6.24 -2.62
N ARG A 210 0.72 5.68 -3.09
CA ARG A 210 1.82 5.25 -2.20
C ARG A 210 2.65 6.41 -1.68
N LEU A 211 2.87 7.45 -2.48
CA LEU A 211 3.52 8.68 -2.03
C LEU A 211 2.66 9.40 -0.97
N GLY A 212 1.36 9.51 -1.20
CA GLY A 212 0.42 10.06 -0.22
C GLY A 212 0.38 9.25 1.07
N ALA A 213 0.38 7.91 0.98
CA ALA A 213 0.46 7.04 2.14
C ALA A 213 1.78 7.17 2.92
N LEU A 214 2.89 7.50 2.22
CA LEU A 214 4.19 7.74 2.84
C LEU A 214 4.19 9.09 3.58
N GLY A 215 3.65 10.15 2.96
CA GLY A 215 3.49 11.47 3.57
C GLY A 215 2.65 11.40 4.83
N ALA A 216 1.43 10.85 4.75
CA ALA A 216 0.54 10.69 5.90
C ALA A 216 1.16 9.86 7.05
N ALA A 217 2.08 8.94 6.74
CA ALA A 217 2.80 8.17 7.75
C ALA A 217 3.93 8.97 8.42
N LEU A 218 4.59 9.87 7.69
CA LEU A 218 5.61 10.78 8.22
C LEU A 218 4.99 11.95 9.01
N ASP A 219 3.79 12.38 8.64
CA ASP A 219 3.04 13.42 9.35
C ASP A 219 2.54 12.92 10.72
N ASP A 220 2.08 11.66 10.80
CA ASP A 220 1.61 11.04 12.05
C ASP A 220 2.39 9.77 12.41
N LEU A 221 3.70 9.93 12.68
CA LEU A 221 4.57 8.86 13.15
C LEU A 221 4.08 8.23 14.48
N PRO A 222 3.62 8.98 15.49
CA PRO A 222 3.14 8.40 16.75
C PRO A 222 1.95 7.45 16.56
N ALA A 223 0.99 7.74 15.68
CA ALA A 223 -0.10 6.79 15.42
C ALA A 223 0.40 5.52 14.71
N GLN A 224 1.36 5.64 13.80
CA GLN A 224 1.97 4.45 13.18
C GLN A 224 2.74 3.62 14.21
N ALA A 225 3.45 4.25 15.15
CA ALA A 225 4.14 3.59 16.25
C ALA A 225 3.16 2.81 17.15
N ARG A 226 2.02 3.40 17.52
CA ARG A 226 0.93 2.70 18.24
C ARG A 226 0.36 1.53 17.43
N ARG A 227 0.22 1.68 16.11
CA ARG A 227 -0.22 0.59 15.21
C ARG A 227 0.79 -0.56 15.21
N PHE A 228 2.09 -0.25 15.23
CA PHE A 228 3.16 -1.25 15.37
C PHE A 228 3.17 -1.91 16.74
N ALA A 229 3.02 -1.15 17.83
CA ALA A 229 2.92 -1.68 19.19
C ALA A 229 1.73 -2.64 19.35
N ARG A 230 0.57 -2.36 18.71
CA ARG A 230 -0.56 -3.29 18.64
C ARG A 230 -0.19 -4.60 17.94
N TRP A 231 0.56 -4.52 16.84
CA TRP A 231 1.06 -5.73 16.17
C TRP A 231 2.01 -6.52 17.08
N ARG A 232 2.92 -5.83 17.80
CA ARG A 232 3.83 -6.46 18.77
C ARG A 232 3.07 -7.18 19.90
N ALA A 233 2.02 -6.57 20.44
CA ALA A 233 1.14 -7.17 21.44
C ALA A 233 0.41 -8.42 20.91
N LEU A 234 -0.08 -8.36 19.67
CA LEU A 234 -0.70 -9.51 19.00
C LEU A 234 0.31 -10.64 18.77
N LYS A 235 1.57 -10.32 18.45
CA LYS A 235 2.65 -11.29 18.31
C LYS A 235 2.94 -11.98 19.65
N GLN A 236 3.09 -11.21 20.73
CA GLN A 236 3.33 -11.74 22.08
C GLN A 236 2.19 -12.65 22.54
N ALA A 237 0.94 -12.33 22.17
CA ALA A 237 -0.22 -13.18 22.43
C ALA A 237 -0.35 -14.41 21.49
N GLY A 238 0.64 -14.69 20.63
CA GLY A 238 0.60 -15.83 19.70
C GLY A 238 -0.41 -15.68 18.54
N ARG A 239 -0.96 -14.48 18.30
CA ARG A 239 -2.04 -14.25 17.33
C ARG A 239 -1.57 -13.88 15.93
N THR A 240 -0.25 -13.78 15.71
CA THR A 240 0.33 -13.49 14.40
C THR A 240 1.31 -14.59 13.99
N ARG A 241 1.22 -15.07 12.75
CA ARG A 241 2.19 -16.03 12.19
C ARG A 241 3.56 -15.43 11.89
N ARG A 242 3.69 -14.10 11.91
CA ARG A 242 4.92 -13.40 11.54
C ARG A 242 5.81 -13.21 12.76
N ALA A 243 6.94 -13.91 12.79
CA ALA A 243 7.89 -13.87 13.89
C ALA A 243 8.68 -12.55 13.98
N TRP A 244 9.06 -11.95 12.85
CA TRP A 244 9.91 -10.75 12.81
C TRP A 244 9.30 -9.63 11.95
N PRO A 245 9.38 -8.36 12.40
CA PRO A 245 8.84 -7.23 11.64
C PRO A 245 9.70 -6.88 10.42
N LEU A 246 11.02 -7.00 10.55
CA LEU A 246 11.98 -6.81 9.48
C LEU A 246 12.12 -8.09 8.64
N ARG A 247 12.46 -7.92 7.37
CA ARG A 247 12.80 -9.05 6.49
C ARG A 247 14.22 -9.53 6.83
N PRO A 248 14.49 -10.85 6.89
CA PRO A 248 15.86 -11.36 7.03
C PRO A 248 16.79 -10.89 5.89
N GLY A 249 18.02 -10.53 6.26
CA GLY A 249 19.05 -10.02 5.35
C GLY A 249 18.89 -8.53 5.05
N ARG A 250 19.23 -8.12 3.83
CA ARG A 250 19.26 -6.70 3.43
C ARG A 250 17.85 -6.08 3.36
N PRO A 251 17.66 -4.82 3.83
CA PRO A 251 16.43 -4.07 3.64
C PRO A 251 15.89 -4.11 2.21
N PRO A 252 14.56 -4.12 2.02
CA PRO A 252 13.97 -3.96 0.70
C PRO A 252 14.36 -2.59 0.11
N GLY A 253 14.87 -2.61 -1.13
CA GLY A 253 15.33 -1.39 -1.81
C GLY A 253 16.78 -1.03 -1.52
N GLN A 254 17.45 -1.65 -0.52
CA GLN A 254 18.87 -1.40 -0.27
C GLN A 254 19.73 -1.82 -1.46
N ARG A 255 20.79 -1.05 -1.72
CA ARG A 255 21.78 -1.31 -2.78
C ARG A 255 23.20 -1.38 -2.20
N PRO A 256 24.13 -2.16 -2.77
CA PRO A 256 25.53 -2.28 -2.31
C PRO A 256 26.37 -1.04 -2.58
N ALA A 257 27.08 -0.49 -1.58
CA ALA A 257 27.89 0.75 -1.60
C ALA A 257 28.53 1.10 -2.97
N GLY A 258 28.48 2.37 -3.39
CA GLY A 258 28.93 2.80 -4.72
C GLY A 258 28.86 4.32 -4.90
N ARG A 259 29.64 4.85 -5.85
CA ARG A 259 30.04 6.27 -5.95
C ARG A 259 28.94 7.28 -6.28
N ARG A 260 27.78 6.88 -6.82
CA ARG A 260 26.64 7.76 -7.14
C ARG A 260 25.36 7.22 -6.52
N ARG A 261 25.10 7.55 -5.27
CA ARG A 261 23.91 7.11 -4.52
C ARG A 261 23.03 8.28 -4.17
N HIS A 262 21.72 8.04 -4.19
CA HIS A 262 20.77 8.96 -3.58
C HIS A 262 20.82 8.81 -2.06
N ALA A 263 20.72 9.93 -1.34
CA ALA A 263 20.76 10.01 0.12
C ALA A 263 19.78 9.06 0.83
N VAL A 264 18.67 8.68 0.18
CA VAL A 264 17.69 7.70 0.68
C VAL A 264 18.32 6.39 1.12
N TYR A 265 19.38 5.94 0.44
CA TYR A 265 20.04 4.68 0.75
C TYR A 265 20.90 4.76 2.02
N ASP A 266 21.44 5.93 2.31
CA ASP A 266 22.27 6.17 3.50
C ASP A 266 21.34 6.27 4.72
N ILE A 267 20.27 7.07 4.61
CA ILE A 267 19.18 7.14 5.60
C ILE A 267 18.61 5.75 5.92
N LEU A 268 18.37 4.92 4.89
CA LEU A 268 17.88 3.55 5.08
C LEU A 268 18.89 2.66 5.82
N THR A 269 20.19 2.89 5.62
CA THR A 269 21.25 2.12 6.27
C THR A 269 21.36 2.51 7.75
N ASP A 270 21.32 3.79 8.06
CA ASP A 270 21.32 4.31 9.43
C ASP A 270 20.10 3.81 10.20
N LEU A 271 18.90 3.99 9.63
CA LEU A 271 17.66 3.53 10.25
C LEU A 271 17.58 2.00 10.39
N GLN A 272 18.27 1.24 9.53
CA GLN A 272 18.35 -0.20 9.67
C GLN A 272 19.14 -0.58 10.93
N GLY A 273 20.23 0.12 11.24
CA GLY A 273 20.97 -0.06 12.50
C GLY A 273 20.11 0.28 13.71
N LEU A 274 19.54 1.50 13.72
CA LEU A 274 18.68 1.98 14.79
C LEU A 274 17.48 1.07 15.06
N ALA A 275 16.84 0.55 14.02
CA ALA A 275 15.71 -0.36 14.17
C ALA A 275 16.12 -1.73 14.72
N LEU A 276 17.32 -2.21 14.42
CA LEU A 276 17.85 -3.44 15.02
C LEU A 276 18.15 -3.23 16.50
N GLU A 277 18.78 -2.11 16.85
CA GLU A 277 19.02 -1.73 18.26
C GLU A 277 17.72 -1.52 19.04
N ALA A 278 16.70 -0.93 18.44
CA ALA A 278 15.39 -0.76 19.06
C ALA A 278 14.61 -2.08 19.25
N LEU A 279 14.92 -3.10 18.45
CA LEU A 279 14.33 -4.45 18.55
C LEU A 279 15.15 -5.41 19.40
N ALA A 280 16.46 -5.16 19.55
CA ALA A 280 17.26 -5.80 20.57
C ALA A 280 16.60 -5.48 21.93
N HIS A 281 16.49 -6.49 22.79
CA HIS A 281 15.86 -6.29 24.08
C HIS A 281 16.63 -5.18 24.80
N PRO A 282 15.95 -4.21 25.44
CA PRO A 282 16.66 -3.32 26.35
C PRO A 282 17.33 -4.23 27.38
N ASP A 283 18.65 -4.17 27.47
CA ASP A 283 19.40 -4.90 28.48
C ASP A 283 18.80 -4.56 29.83
N THR A 284 18.07 -5.50 30.41
CA THR A 284 17.66 -5.46 31.80
C THR A 284 18.93 -5.73 32.61
N SER A 285 19.63 -4.65 32.93
CA SER A 285 20.57 -4.61 34.07
C SER A 285 19.76 -4.38 35.34
#